data_AF-A0A5U0R966-F1
#
_entry.id   AF-A0A5U0R966-F1
#
_cell.length_a   1.000
_cell.length_b   1.000
_cell.length_c   1.000
_cell.angle_alpha   90.00
_cell.angle_beta   90.00
_cell.angle_gamma   90.00
#
_symmetry.space_group_name_H-M   'P 1'
#
loop_
_entity.id
_entity.type
_entity.pdbx_description
1 polymer ?
#
loop_
_entity_poly.entity_id
_entity_poly.type
_entity_poly.pdbx_seq_one_letter_code
_entity_poly.pdbx_strand_id
1 'polypeptide(L)'
;LCIHPDTKVIHSVSENISTLYPAGFDIVESDSLPYDDIISGKYQFVDNKIIPRTYNEVELTQITNAEKSKKLKLANEKIRPLQDAVDLGIATDEEIQKLGAWKRYRVEINRIDTSNLLDISWPLPPDV
;
A
#
# COMPACT_ATOMS: atom_id res chain seq x y z
N LEU A 1 13.10 -19.63 -9.64
CA LEU A 1 12.06 -18.59 -9.42
C LEU A 1 11.15 -18.54 -10.64
N CYS A 2 9.83 -18.44 -10.45
CA CYS A 2 8.93 -18.02 -11.53
C CYS A 2 8.74 -16.51 -11.45
N ILE A 3 9.03 -15.82 -12.56
CA ILE A 3 8.92 -14.36 -12.64
C ILE A 3 7.99 -13.95 -13.78
N HIS A 4 7.26 -12.86 -13.59
CA HIS A 4 6.39 -12.32 -14.61
C HIS A 4 7.23 -11.81 -15.81
N PRO A 5 6.86 -12.12 -17.07
CA PRO A 5 7.68 -11.81 -18.23
C PRO A 5 7.94 -10.32 -18.42
N ASP A 6 6.95 -9.46 -18.22
CA ASP A 6 7.13 -8.01 -18.39
C ASP A 6 7.67 -7.32 -17.14
N THR A 7 7.00 -7.50 -15.98
CA THR A 7 7.33 -6.77 -14.75
C THR A 7 8.50 -7.37 -13.98
N LYS A 8 8.95 -8.58 -14.35
CA LYS A 8 9.98 -9.36 -13.65
C LYS A 8 9.71 -9.61 -12.17
N VAL A 9 8.47 -9.39 -11.73
CA VAL A 9 8.01 -9.65 -10.35
C VAL A 9 8.07 -11.14 -10.06
N ILE A 10 8.52 -11.49 -8.87
CA ILE A 10 8.65 -12.89 -8.43
C ILE A 10 7.29 -13.37 -7.90
N HIS A 11 6.78 -14.47 -8.47
CA HIS A 11 5.49 -15.08 -8.10
C HIS A 11 5.64 -16.38 -7.31
N SER A 12 6.72 -17.13 -7.56
CA SER A 12 7.00 -18.34 -6.78
C SER A 12 8.50 -18.64 -6.71
N VAL A 13 8.88 -19.27 -5.61
CA VAL A 13 10.23 -19.75 -5.35
C VAL A 13 10.17 -21.23 -4.98
N SER A 14 11.12 -22.00 -5.49
CA SER A 14 11.34 -23.38 -5.10
C SER A 14 12.78 -23.74 -5.41
N GLU A 15 13.36 -24.59 -4.57
CA GLU A 15 14.65 -25.25 -4.83
C GLU A 15 14.49 -26.39 -5.86
N ASN A 16 13.26 -26.90 -6.05
CA ASN A 16 12.97 -27.96 -7.01
C ASN A 16 12.11 -27.43 -8.16
N ILE A 17 12.72 -27.31 -9.34
CA ILE A 17 12.08 -26.77 -10.54
C ILE A 17 10.78 -27.51 -10.93
N SER A 18 10.71 -28.82 -10.68
CA SER A 18 9.55 -29.66 -11.02
C SER A 18 8.31 -29.35 -10.18
N THR A 19 8.46 -28.57 -9.11
CA THR A 19 7.35 -28.13 -8.26
C THR A 19 6.76 -26.79 -8.71
N LEU A 20 7.39 -26.13 -9.68
CA LEU A 20 6.91 -24.87 -10.23
C LEU A 20 5.81 -25.11 -11.27
N TYR A 21 4.86 -24.18 -11.33
CA TYR A 21 3.87 -24.10 -12.42
C TYR A 21 4.24 -22.89 -13.31
N PRO A 22 5.06 -23.08 -14.37
CA PRO A 22 5.68 -21.97 -15.08
C PRO A 22 4.82 -21.42 -16.22
N ALA A 23 3.61 -21.94 -16.45
CA ALA A 23 2.79 -21.49 -17.56
C ALA A 23 2.50 -19.97 -17.44
N GLY A 24 2.99 -19.19 -18.41
CA GLY A 24 2.88 -17.73 -18.44
C GLY A 24 3.98 -16.97 -17.67
N PHE A 25 5.02 -17.66 -17.18
CA PHE A 25 6.11 -17.08 -16.42
C PHE A 25 7.48 -17.48 -16.99
N ASP A 26 8.49 -16.62 -16.79
CA ASP A 26 9.88 -16.97 -17.04
C ASP A 26 10.45 -17.72 -15.82
N ILE A 27 11.27 -18.75 -16.07
CA ILE A 27 12.03 -19.44 -15.00
C ILE A 27 13.44 -18.86 -14.96
N VAL A 28 13.85 -18.42 -13.78
CA VAL A 28 15.23 -17.97 -13.51
C VAL A 28 15.80 -18.65 -12.28
N GLU A 29 17.10 -18.91 -12.28
CA GLU A 29 17.84 -19.43 -11.13
C GLU A 29 18.44 -18.25 -10.34
N SER A 30 18.54 -18.42 -9.01
CA SER A 30 19.15 -17.43 -8.12
C SER A 30 19.87 -18.17 -7.00
N ASP A 31 21.13 -17.81 -6.76
CA ASP A 31 21.97 -18.47 -5.75
C ASP A 31 21.66 -18.03 -4.32
N SER A 32 20.94 -16.90 -4.16
CA SER A 32 20.60 -16.35 -2.85
C SER A 32 19.23 -15.70 -2.84
N LEU A 33 18.58 -15.75 -1.67
CA LEU A 33 17.32 -15.08 -1.37
C LEU A 33 17.58 -14.06 -0.25
N PRO A 34 17.82 -12.78 -0.57
CA PRO A 34 18.20 -11.77 0.42
C PRO A 34 17.02 -11.29 1.28
N TYR A 35 15.79 -11.72 0.98
CA TYR A 35 14.58 -11.36 1.69
C TYR A 35 13.75 -12.61 1.97
N ASP A 36 13.06 -12.66 3.11
CA ASP A 36 12.25 -13.82 3.50
C ASP A 36 10.92 -13.92 2.71
N ASP A 37 10.41 -12.78 2.21
CA ASP A 37 9.09 -12.67 1.57
C ASP A 37 9.18 -12.16 0.12
N ILE A 38 10.01 -12.82 -0.70
CA ILE A 38 10.24 -12.45 -2.10
C ILE A 38 9.01 -12.63 -3.01
N ILE A 39 8.03 -13.44 -2.60
CA ILE A 39 6.82 -13.76 -3.40
C ILE A 39 5.64 -12.82 -3.12
N SER A 40 5.80 -11.82 -2.26
CA SER A 40 4.75 -10.84 -1.92
C SER A 40 4.39 -9.87 -3.06
N GLY A 41 5.02 -10.00 -4.23
CA GLY A 41 4.86 -9.05 -5.34
C GLY A 41 5.63 -7.73 -5.15
N LYS A 42 6.41 -7.61 -4.07
CA LYS A 42 7.25 -6.44 -3.74
C LYS A 42 8.67 -6.53 -4.30
N TYR A 43 9.02 -7.65 -4.92
CA TYR A 43 10.37 -7.93 -5.40
C TYR A 43 10.36 -8.37 -6.85
N GLN A 44 11.40 -7.98 -7.57
CA GLN A 44 11.63 -8.29 -8.97
C GLN A 44 13.03 -8.88 -9.17
N PHE A 45 13.19 -9.70 -10.21
CA PHE A 45 14.48 -10.24 -10.61
C PHE A 45 15.03 -9.48 -11.81
N VAL A 46 16.07 -8.68 -11.59
CA VAL A 46 16.68 -7.80 -12.60
C VAL A 46 18.20 -7.94 -12.51
N ASP A 47 18.88 -8.09 -13.65
CA ASP A 47 20.34 -8.22 -13.75
C ASP A 47 20.95 -9.25 -12.79
N ASN A 48 20.32 -10.43 -12.73
CA ASN A 48 20.69 -11.55 -11.86
C ASN A 48 20.62 -11.25 -10.35
N LYS A 49 19.80 -10.25 -9.96
CA LYS A 49 19.61 -9.82 -8.57
C LYS A 49 18.13 -9.72 -8.23
N ILE A 50 17.79 -10.04 -6.99
CA ILE A 50 16.48 -9.77 -6.41
C ILE A 50 16.53 -8.37 -5.80
N ILE A 51 15.72 -7.47 -6.33
CA ILE A 51 15.63 -6.07 -5.88
C ILE A 51 14.18 -5.71 -5.53
N PRO A 52 13.94 -4.69 -4.70
CA PRO A 52 12.62 -4.11 -4.55
C PRO A 52 12.02 -3.75 -5.90
N ARG A 53 10.73 -4.02 -6.08
CA ARG A 53 10.00 -3.74 -7.30
C ARG A 53 10.04 -2.25 -7.61
N THR A 54 10.42 -1.92 -8.83
CA THR A 54 10.30 -0.57 -9.37
C THR A 54 8.98 -0.47 -10.10
N TYR A 55 8.17 0.53 -9.75
CA TYR A 55 6.87 0.78 -10.37
C TYR A 55 7.03 1.85 -11.46
N ASN A 56 6.28 1.71 -12.56
CA ASN A 56 6.17 2.79 -13.53
C ASN A 56 5.23 3.91 -13.03
N GLU A 57 5.19 5.06 -13.71
CA GLU A 57 4.36 6.21 -13.29
C GLU A 57 2.86 5.88 -13.19
N VAL A 58 2.35 5.03 -14.09
CA VAL A 58 0.92 4.63 -14.08
C VAL A 58 0.62 3.78 -12.85
N GLU A 59 1.46 2.79 -12.55
CA GLU A 59 1.34 1.95 -11.37
C GLU A 59 1.50 2.77 -10.08
N LEU A 60 2.48 3.69 -10.03
CA LEU A 60 2.68 4.60 -8.90
C LEU A 60 1.45 5.48 -8.66
N THR A 61 0.83 5.97 -9.73
CA THR A 61 -0.40 6.76 -9.64
C THR A 61 -1.54 5.93 -9.05
N GLN A 62 -1.72 4.69 -9.52
CA GLN A 62 -2.75 3.79 -9.02
C GLN A 62 -2.54 3.45 -7.54
N ILE A 63 -1.31 3.11 -7.15
CA ILE A 63 -0.95 2.78 -5.76
C ILE A 63 -1.20 4.00 -4.86
N THR A 64 -0.74 5.18 -5.27
CA THR A 64 -0.93 6.44 -4.55
C THR A 64 -2.42 6.76 -4.36
N ASN A 65 -3.22 6.63 -5.42
CA ASN A 65 -4.66 6.90 -5.35
C ASN A 65 -5.41 5.88 -4.49
N ALA A 66 -5.02 4.60 -4.56
CA ALA A 66 -5.56 3.55 -3.71
C ALA A 66 -5.24 3.82 -2.23
N GLU A 67 -4.01 4.24 -1.92
CA GLU A 67 -3.57 4.59 -0.57
C GLU A 67 -4.31 5.83 -0.04
N LYS A 68 -4.47 6.88 -0.87
CA LYS A 68 -5.29 8.06 -0.55
C LYS A 68 -6.73 7.66 -0.21
N SER A 69 -7.34 6.85 -1.08
CA SER A 69 -8.72 6.38 -0.91
C SER A 69 -8.89 5.56 0.37
N LYS A 70 -7.95 4.66 0.66
CA LYS A 70 -7.94 3.85 1.88
C LYS A 70 -7.90 4.72 3.15
N LYS A 71 -7.03 5.72 3.18
CA LYS A 71 -6.92 6.63 4.34
C LYS A 71 -8.16 7.51 4.50
N LEU A 72 -8.74 8.01 3.40
CA LEU A 72 -9.99 8.77 3.43
C LEU A 72 -11.17 7.90 3.92
N LYS A 73 -11.23 6.64 3.49
CA LYS A 73 -12.22 5.68 3.96
C LYS A 73 -12.11 5.46 5.46
N LEU A 74 -10.91 5.18 5.96
CA LEU A 74 -10.65 5.05 7.40
C LEU A 74 -11.11 6.30 8.17
N ALA A 75 -10.74 7.49 7.68
CA ALA A 75 -11.16 8.73 8.33
C ALA A 75 -12.69 8.87 8.37
N ASN A 76 -13.38 8.57 7.26
CA ASN A 76 -14.84 8.64 7.22
C ASN A 76 -15.52 7.59 8.14
N GLU A 77 -14.97 6.39 8.24
CA GLU A 77 -15.46 5.34 9.14
C GLU A 77 -15.37 5.76 10.61
N LYS A 78 -14.34 6.53 10.99
CA LYS A 78 -14.18 7.07 12.34
C LYS A 78 -15.02 8.32 12.58
N ILE A 79 -15.13 9.20 11.58
CA ILE A 79 -15.92 10.44 11.68
C ILE A 79 -17.40 10.15 11.84
N ARG A 80 -17.96 9.16 11.13
CA ARG A 80 -19.41 8.91 11.12
C ARG A 80 -20.03 8.73 12.52
N PRO A 81 -19.59 7.77 13.36
CA PRO A 81 -20.16 7.59 14.70
C PRO A 81 -19.96 8.80 15.62
N LEU A 82 -18.81 9.47 15.51
CA LEU A 82 -18.52 10.68 16.31
C LEU A 82 -19.43 11.86 15.89
N GLN A 83 -19.70 11.98 14.59
CA GLN A 83 -20.63 12.96 14.07
C GLN A 83 -22.07 12.63 14.50
N ASP A 84 -22.48 11.36 14.46
CA ASP A 84 -23.80 10.93 14.94
C ASP A 84 -24.00 11.31 16.42
N ALA A 85 -22.99 11.11 17.28
CA ALA A 85 -23.06 11.50 18.70
C ALA A 85 -23.21 13.03 18.87
N VAL A 86 -22.52 13.82 18.05
CA VAL A 86 -22.63 15.29 18.06
C VAL A 86 -24.00 15.73 17.57
N ASP A 87 -24.50 15.13 16.49
CA ASP A 87 -25.80 15.45 15.88
C ASP A 87 -26.96 15.08 16.82
N LEU A 88 -26.81 14.01 17.60
CA LEU A 88 -27.75 13.58 18.64
C LEU A 88 -27.61 14.39 19.94
N GLY A 89 -26.60 15.26 20.07
CA GLY A 89 -26.35 16.05 21.28
C GLY A 89 -25.89 15.22 22.49
N ILE A 90 -25.36 14.02 22.25
CA ILE A 90 -24.90 13.09 23.30
C ILE A 90 -23.37 12.92 23.32
N ALA A 91 -22.65 13.64 22.46
CA ALA A 91 -21.20 13.53 22.36
C ALA A 91 -20.49 13.99 23.64
N THR A 92 -19.46 13.25 24.06
CA THR A 92 -18.56 13.67 25.12
C THR A 92 -17.53 14.69 24.61
N ASP A 93 -16.88 15.41 25.54
CA ASP A 93 -15.79 16.33 25.19
C ASP A 93 -14.62 15.61 24.51
N GLU A 94 -14.35 14.34 24.87
CA GLU A 94 -13.34 13.53 24.15
C GLU A 94 -13.78 13.20 22.72
N GLU A 95 -15.06 12.86 22.51
CA GLU A 95 -15.58 12.56 21.17
C GLU A 95 -15.54 13.78 20.25
N ILE A 96 -15.83 14.97 20.79
CA ILE A 96 -15.73 16.24 20.04
C ILE A 96 -14.27 16.51 19.64
N GLN A 97 -13.31 16.30 20.55
CA GLN A 97 -11.88 16.46 20.25
C GLN A 97 -11.42 15.45 19.18
N LYS A 98 -11.81 14.17 19.31
CA LYS A 98 -11.51 13.13 18.32
C LYS A 98 -12.11 13.46 16.96
N LEU A 99 -13.35 13.94 16.92
CA LEU A 99 -14.03 14.35 15.68
C LEU A 99 -13.24 15.47 14.98
N GLY A 100 -12.77 16.45 15.74
CA GLY A 100 -11.90 17.52 15.24
C GLY A 100 -10.60 17.00 14.64
N ALA A 101 -9.90 16.10 15.35
CA ALA A 101 -8.66 15.50 14.90
C ALA A 101 -8.84 14.67 13.61
N TRP A 102 -9.86 13.81 13.54
CA TRP A 102 -10.17 13.02 12.36
C TRP A 102 -10.59 13.87 11.16
N LYS A 103 -11.35 14.96 11.38
CA LYS A 103 -11.68 15.92 10.30
C LYS A 103 -10.43 16.63 9.77
N ARG A 104 -9.50 17.04 10.63
CA ARG A 104 -8.21 17.63 10.22
C ARG A 104 -7.40 16.64 9.38
N TYR A 105 -7.23 15.41 9.88
CA TYR A 105 -6.56 14.32 9.17
C TYR A 105 -7.14 14.09 7.77
N ARG A 106 -8.48 14.01 7.64
CA ARG A 106 -9.16 13.86 6.36
C ARG A 106 -8.88 15.02 5.39
N VAL A 107 -8.86 16.25 5.90
CA VAL A 107 -8.57 17.45 5.10
C VAL A 107 -7.11 17.47 4.64
N GLU A 108 -6.16 17.11 5.51
CA GLU A 108 -4.75 17.01 5.17
C GLU A 108 -4.53 15.99 4.06
N ILE A 109 -5.13 14.79 4.16
CA ILE A 109 -5.06 13.77 3.10
C ILE A 109 -5.60 14.31 1.77
N ASN A 110 -6.75 15.00 1.79
CA ASN A 110 -7.34 15.54 0.57
C ASN A 110 -6.43 16.56 -0.11
N ARG A 111 -5.70 17.36 0.67
CA ARG A 111 -4.79 18.40 0.19
C ARG A 111 -3.45 17.87 -0.34
N ILE A 112 -3.11 16.61 -0.08
CA ILE A 112 -1.90 16.01 -0.65
C ILE A 112 -2.00 16.04 -2.17
N ASP A 113 -1.03 16.72 -2.77
CA ASP A 113 -0.78 16.71 -4.20
C ASP A 113 -0.13 15.37 -4.58
N THR A 114 -0.86 14.60 -5.38
CA THR A 114 -0.42 13.28 -5.86
C THR A 114 0.33 13.37 -7.18
N SER A 115 0.66 14.58 -7.66
CA SER A 115 1.41 14.77 -8.91
C SER A 115 2.89 14.42 -8.76
N ASN A 116 3.46 14.55 -7.56
CA ASN A 116 4.82 14.10 -7.26
C ASN A 116 4.80 12.74 -6.53
N LEU A 117 4.81 11.65 -7.31
CA LEU A 117 4.59 10.28 -6.82
C LEU A 117 5.77 9.68 -6.06
N LEU A 118 6.97 10.28 -6.16
CA LEU A 118 8.19 9.74 -5.58
C LEU A 118 8.41 10.16 -4.12
N ASP A 119 7.72 11.20 -3.64
CA ASP A 119 7.94 11.78 -2.31
C ASP A 119 6.61 12.20 -1.66
N ILE A 120 5.72 11.24 -1.44
CA ILE A 120 4.43 11.48 -0.77
C ILE A 120 4.56 11.15 0.71
N SER A 121 4.51 12.19 1.54
CA SER A 121 4.41 12.06 2.99
C SER A 121 2.95 12.07 3.42
N TRP A 122 2.47 10.95 3.96
CA TRP A 122 1.11 10.83 4.49
C TRP A 122 1.06 11.29 5.94
N PRO A 123 0.03 12.06 6.36
CA PRO A 123 -0.17 12.38 7.75
C PRO A 123 -0.39 11.09 8.56
N LEU A 124 -0.03 11.14 9.84
CA LEU A 124 -0.30 10.05 10.77
C LEU A 124 -1.78 10.09 11.19
N PRO A 125 -2.45 8.93 11.30
CA PRO A 125 -3.79 8.89 11.85
C PRO A 125 -3.75 9.39 13.30
N PRO A 126 -4.78 10.15 13.76
CA PRO A 126 -4.84 10.61 15.13
C PRO A 126 -5.00 9.40 16.08
N ASP A 127 -4.32 9.47 17.23
CA ASP A 127 -4.49 8.47 18.29
C ASP A 127 -5.91 8.54 18.86
N VAL A 128 -6.49 7.35 19.01
CA VAL A 128 -7.85 7.12 19.53
C VAL A 128 -7.89 7.14 21.05
#